data_AF-A0A7S4JDQ6-F1
#
_entry.id   AF-A0A7S4JDQ6-F1
#
_cell.length_a   1.000
_cell.length_b   1.000
_cell.length_c   1.000
_cell.angle_alpha   90.00
_cell.angle_beta   90.00
_cell.angle_gamma   90.00
#
_symmetry.space_group_name_H-M   'P 1'
#
loop_
_entity.id
_entity.type
_entity.pdbx_description
1 polymer ?
#
loop_
_entity_poly.entity_id
_entity_poly.type
_entity_poly.pdbx_seq_one_letter_code
_entity_poly.pdbx_strand_id
1 'polypeptide(L)'
;FARTTIMSDSSDVNRDGDGASAGAAAYAFLGLGPPLPPYLSVPLHLLASSVALYAQVIVTDLRFLPALNVLCHAFSVPPDVAAATVMSAGAASPNLNAVLVSMFVTRSSLGAGTIVGSEMFQGSFCVAGAVWHARGGRIMLDPYTAVREVGFYGLSLGLLVWMTIGRVRRSSGSSNGNGSSNGDGSSNGGEGE
;
A
#
# COMPACT_ATOMS: atom_id res chain seq x y z
N PHE A 1 -33.81 21.10 -35.15
CA PHE A 1 -34.87 20.15 -35.50
C PHE A 1 -34.66 18.90 -34.65
N ALA A 2 -35.47 18.77 -33.58
CA ALA A 2 -35.66 17.66 -32.58
C ALA A 2 -34.39 16.99 -31.99
N ARG A 3 -34.02 17.10 -30.70
CA ARG A 3 -34.68 16.97 -29.37
C ARG A 3 -35.22 15.57 -29.04
N THR A 4 -34.59 14.94 -28.05
CA THR A 4 -35.11 14.02 -27.00
C THR A 4 -33.86 13.63 -26.18
N THR A 5 -33.58 14.13 -24.98
CA THR A 5 -34.33 14.06 -23.71
C THR A 5 -35.06 12.73 -23.52
N ILE A 6 -34.33 11.71 -23.04
CA ILE A 6 -34.86 10.84 -21.99
C ILE A 6 -33.82 10.84 -20.88
N MET A 7 -34.17 11.59 -19.84
CA MET A 7 -33.71 11.39 -18.49
C MET A 7 -34.29 10.07 -18.03
N SER A 8 -33.44 9.05 -17.83
CA SER A 8 -33.76 7.90 -17.00
C SER A 8 -32.80 7.95 -15.83
N ASP A 9 -33.39 8.20 -14.68
CA ASP A 9 -32.80 8.25 -13.36
C ASP A 9 -32.32 6.86 -12.91
N SER A 10 -31.26 6.90 -12.11
CA SER A 10 -30.78 5.92 -11.12
C SER A 10 -30.20 4.57 -11.55
N SER A 11 -28.96 4.39 -11.09
CA SER A 11 -28.30 3.13 -10.74
C SER A 11 -27.58 2.38 -11.85
N ASP A 12 -26.48 2.94 -12.37
CA ASP A 12 -25.32 2.09 -12.63
C ASP A 12 -24.04 2.87 -12.40
N VAL A 13 -23.50 2.61 -11.20
CA VAL A 13 -22.14 2.87 -10.79
C VAL A 13 -21.22 2.15 -11.79
N ASN A 14 -20.84 2.84 -12.87
CA ASN A 14 -19.80 2.40 -13.77
C ASN A 14 -18.43 2.59 -13.09
N ARG A 15 -18.19 1.78 -12.06
CA ARG A 15 -16.92 1.65 -11.32
C ARG A 15 -15.98 0.61 -11.93
N ASP A 16 -16.27 0.12 -13.13
CA ASP A 16 -15.49 -0.93 -13.80
C ASP A 16 -14.55 -0.38 -14.88
N GLY A 17 -14.60 0.93 -15.20
CA GLY A 17 -13.81 1.56 -16.26
C GLY A 17 -12.40 2.05 -15.85
N ASP A 18 -12.15 2.29 -14.56
CA ASP A 18 -10.92 2.95 -14.12
C ASP A 18 -9.76 1.97 -13.87
N GLY A 19 -10.06 0.69 -13.59
CA GLY A 19 -9.03 -0.35 -13.42
C GLY A 19 -8.44 -0.83 -14.75
N ALA A 20 -9.26 -0.90 -15.80
CA ALA A 20 -8.86 -1.35 -17.12
C ALA A 20 -7.96 -0.33 -17.85
N SER A 21 -8.22 0.97 -17.65
CA SER A 21 -7.44 2.06 -18.27
C SER A 21 -6.08 2.28 -17.59
N ALA A 22 -6.00 2.14 -16.27
CA ALA A 22 -4.74 2.20 -15.52
C ALA A 22 -3.82 1.01 -15.87
N GLY A 23 -4.40 -0.19 -16.00
CA GLY A 23 -3.70 -1.35 -16.52
C GLY A 23 -3.16 -1.09 -17.93
N ALA A 24 -4.02 -0.66 -18.86
CA ALA A 24 -3.67 -0.39 -20.25
C ALA A 24 -2.49 0.57 -20.40
N ALA A 25 -2.45 1.63 -19.57
CA ALA A 25 -1.35 2.59 -19.53
C ALA A 25 -0.04 1.99 -18.99
N ALA A 26 -0.11 1.07 -18.02
CA ALA A 26 1.06 0.39 -17.48
C ALA A 26 1.68 -0.57 -18.51
N TYR A 27 0.87 -1.30 -19.27
CA TYR A 27 1.36 -2.19 -20.34
C TYR A 27 2.05 -1.38 -21.47
N ALA A 28 1.48 -0.21 -21.81
CA ALA A 28 2.05 0.70 -22.80
C ALA A 28 3.35 1.38 -22.33
N PHE A 29 3.48 1.75 -21.05
CA PHE A 29 4.70 2.33 -20.49
C PHE A 29 5.86 1.32 -20.39
N LEU A 30 5.55 0.02 -20.18
CA LEU A 30 6.53 -1.06 -20.08
C LEU A 30 6.90 -1.71 -21.43
N GLY A 31 6.30 -1.28 -22.54
CA GLY A 31 6.57 -1.84 -23.87
C GLY A 31 6.17 -3.31 -24.05
N LEU A 32 5.36 -3.85 -23.13
CA LEU A 32 4.73 -5.16 -23.31
C LEU A 32 3.52 -4.98 -24.24
N GLY A 33 3.48 -5.74 -25.34
CA GLY A 33 2.49 -5.63 -26.42
C GLY A 33 1.00 -5.80 -26.04
N PRO A 34 0.09 -6.04 -27.02
CA PRO A 34 -1.35 -5.89 -26.83
C PRO A 34 -1.92 -6.76 -25.70
N PRO A 35 -3.01 -6.31 -25.03
CA PRO A 35 -3.56 -6.97 -23.86
C PRO A 35 -4.07 -8.37 -24.22
N LEU A 36 -3.35 -9.38 -23.75
CA LEU A 36 -3.76 -10.78 -23.79
C LEU A 36 -5.06 -10.98 -22.99
N PRO A 37 -5.89 -12.00 -23.31
CA PRO A 37 -7.09 -12.30 -22.55
C PRO A 37 -6.77 -12.49 -21.05
N PRO A 38 -7.62 -11.99 -20.14
CA PRO A 38 -7.32 -11.88 -18.70
C PRO A 38 -7.00 -13.23 -18.03
N TYR A 39 -7.53 -14.32 -18.59
CA TYR A 39 -7.30 -15.68 -18.12
C TYR A 39 -5.86 -16.17 -18.37
N LEU A 40 -5.17 -15.62 -19.37
CA LEU A 40 -3.78 -15.98 -19.70
C LEU A 40 -2.78 -15.01 -19.04
N SER A 41 -3.15 -13.75 -18.84
CA SER A 41 -2.25 -12.74 -18.29
C SER A 41 -1.91 -12.98 -16.81
N VAL A 42 -2.91 -13.36 -16.00
CA VAL A 42 -2.72 -13.63 -14.56
C VAL A 42 -1.74 -14.78 -14.30
N PRO A 43 -1.89 -15.98 -14.89
CA PRO A 43 -0.92 -17.06 -14.67
C PRO A 43 0.46 -16.72 -15.27
N LEU A 44 0.53 -15.97 -16.36
CA LEU A 44 1.80 -15.52 -16.95
C LEU A 44 2.55 -14.57 -16.00
N HIS A 45 1.85 -13.62 -15.36
CA HIS A 45 2.46 -12.68 -14.40
C HIS A 45 2.87 -13.39 -13.10
N LEU A 46 2.08 -14.36 -12.64
CA LEU A 46 2.46 -15.22 -11.50
C LEU A 46 3.71 -16.04 -11.81
N LEU A 47 3.76 -16.66 -12.99
CA LEU A 47 4.92 -17.42 -13.44
C LEU A 47 6.16 -16.51 -13.58
N ALA A 48 6.02 -15.36 -14.24
CA ALA A 48 7.10 -14.39 -14.38
C ALA A 48 7.63 -13.91 -13.03
N SER A 49 6.73 -13.61 -12.09
CA SER A 49 7.10 -13.22 -10.72
C SER A 49 7.83 -14.35 -9.99
N SER A 50 7.39 -15.60 -10.15
CA SER A 50 8.06 -16.76 -9.54
C SER A 50 9.47 -17.00 -10.10
N VAL A 51 9.65 -16.85 -11.43
CA VAL A 51 10.96 -16.99 -12.07
C VAL A 51 11.90 -15.87 -11.64
N ALA A 52 11.41 -14.63 -11.54
CA ALA A 52 12.19 -13.50 -11.06
C ALA A 52 12.66 -13.69 -9.61
N LEU A 53 11.79 -14.19 -8.72
CA LEU A 53 12.16 -14.53 -7.34
C LEU A 53 13.22 -15.62 -7.29
N TYR A 54 13.07 -16.67 -8.10
CA TYR A 54 14.03 -17.77 -8.16
C TYR A 54 15.40 -17.30 -8.68
N ALA A 55 15.42 -16.48 -9.74
CA ALA A 55 16.64 -15.89 -10.27
C ALA A 55 17.33 -14.98 -9.24
N GLN A 56 16.56 -14.21 -8.47
CA GLN A 56 17.10 -13.32 -7.45
C GLN A 56 17.78 -14.09 -6.32
N VAL A 57 17.22 -15.23 -5.88
CA VAL A 57 17.88 -16.11 -4.88
C VAL A 57 19.23 -16.60 -5.42
N ILE A 58 19.27 -17.09 -6.66
CA ILE A 58 20.51 -17.58 -7.30
C ILE A 58 21.57 -16.47 -7.40
N VAL A 59 21.17 -15.27 -7.82
CA VAL A 59 22.09 -14.13 -7.94
C VAL A 59 22.58 -13.67 -6.57
N THR A 60 21.71 -13.69 -5.56
CA THR A 60 22.06 -13.29 -4.20
C THR A 60 23.14 -14.22 -3.62
N ASP A 61 23.00 -15.52 -3.82
CA ASP A 61 23.97 -16.50 -3.33
C ASP A 61 25.28 -16.49 -4.13
N LEU A 62 25.21 -16.44 -5.47
CA LEU A 62 26.39 -16.64 -6.32
C LEU A 62 27.19 -15.36 -6.61
N ARG A 63 26.57 -14.18 -6.54
CA ARG A 63 27.20 -12.92 -6.97
C ARG A 63 27.19 -11.85 -5.89
N PHE A 64 26.12 -11.74 -5.13
CA PHE A 64 25.96 -10.67 -4.14
C PHE A 64 26.76 -10.93 -2.87
N LEU A 65 26.75 -12.16 -2.32
CA LEU A 65 27.56 -12.51 -1.15
C LEU A 65 29.08 -12.31 -1.36
N PRO A 66 29.70 -12.76 -2.48
CA PRO A 66 31.11 -12.48 -2.76
C PRO A 66 31.40 -10.98 -2.94
N ALA A 67 30.50 -10.24 -3.59
CA ALA A 67 30.64 -8.80 -3.79
C ALA A 67 30.58 -8.04 -2.47
N LEU A 68 29.72 -8.46 -1.53
CA LEU A 68 29.66 -7.91 -0.18
C LEU A 68 30.98 -8.09 0.57
N ASN A 69 31.64 -9.24 0.42
CA ASN A 69 32.93 -9.47 1.08
C ASN A 69 34.01 -8.48 0.59
N VAL A 70 34.04 -8.19 -0.71
CA VAL A 70 34.94 -7.17 -1.30
C VAL A 70 34.58 -5.76 -0.80
N LEU A 71 33.29 -5.44 -0.71
CA LEU A 71 32.81 -4.15 -0.18
C LEU A 71 33.22 -3.97 1.29
N CYS A 72 33.10 -5.02 2.09
CA CYS A 72 33.47 -5.00 3.50
C CYS A 72 34.97 -4.80 3.71
N HIS A 73 35.79 -5.43 2.85
CA HIS A 73 37.23 -5.21 2.84
C HIS A 73 37.60 -3.77 2.45
N ALA A 74 36.85 -3.14 1.53
CA ALA A 74 37.07 -1.75 1.14
C ALA A 74 36.66 -0.74 2.24
N PHE A 75 35.57 -1.01 2.97
CA PHE A 75 35.04 -0.11 4.00
C PHE A 75 35.51 -0.43 5.43
N SER A 76 36.30 -1.49 5.64
CA SER A 76 36.72 -1.99 6.96
C SER A 76 35.55 -2.27 7.92
N VAL A 77 34.43 -2.75 7.39
CA VAL A 77 33.22 -3.11 8.15
C VAL A 77 33.08 -4.64 8.24
N PRO A 78 32.56 -5.20 9.34
CA PRO A 78 32.33 -6.64 9.44
C PRO A 78 31.35 -7.14 8.35
N PRO A 79 31.67 -8.25 7.66
CA PRO A 79 30.87 -8.78 6.56
C PRO A 79 29.44 -9.13 6.97
N ASP A 80 29.23 -9.64 8.18
CA ASP A 80 27.90 -10.04 8.64
C ASP A 80 26.97 -8.84 8.88
N VAL A 81 27.52 -7.72 9.39
CA VAL A 81 26.74 -6.50 9.67
C VAL A 81 26.39 -5.78 8.39
N ALA A 82 27.35 -5.69 7.46
CA ALA A 82 27.11 -5.12 6.13
C ALA A 82 26.15 -5.98 5.32
N ALA A 83 26.32 -7.31 5.32
CA ALA A 83 25.42 -8.22 4.63
C ALA A 83 23.99 -8.14 5.18
N ALA A 84 23.82 -8.14 6.51
CA ALA A 84 22.50 -7.99 7.13
C ALA A 84 21.82 -6.69 6.68
N THR A 85 22.56 -5.57 6.65
CA THR A 85 22.03 -4.27 6.26
C THR A 85 21.68 -4.20 4.77
N VAL A 86 22.60 -4.59 3.89
CA VAL A 86 22.39 -4.49 2.43
C VAL A 86 21.37 -5.53 1.94
N MET A 87 21.30 -6.71 2.55
CA MET A 87 20.26 -7.70 2.24
C MET A 87 18.88 -7.20 2.72
N SER A 88 18.79 -6.62 3.91
CA SER A 88 17.55 -6.00 4.40
C SER A 88 17.12 -4.82 3.53
N ALA A 89 18.05 -3.96 3.12
CA ALA A 89 17.77 -2.83 2.24
C ALA A 89 17.40 -3.28 0.81
N GLY A 90 18.08 -4.30 0.30
CA GLY A 90 17.80 -4.91 -0.99
C GLY A 90 16.40 -5.55 -1.04
N ALA A 91 15.99 -6.22 0.03
CA ALA A 91 14.65 -6.79 0.16
C ALA A 91 13.54 -5.72 0.18
N ALA A 92 13.82 -4.53 0.71
CA ALA A 92 12.85 -3.42 0.74
C ALA A 92 12.76 -2.64 -0.60
N SER A 93 13.73 -2.79 -1.50
CA SER A 93 13.82 -2.03 -2.75
C SER A 93 12.62 -2.23 -3.70
N PRO A 94 12.11 -3.48 -3.93
CA PRO A 94 10.93 -3.70 -4.77
C PRO A 94 9.66 -3.02 -4.22
N ASN A 95 9.48 -3.08 -2.90
CA ASN A 95 8.38 -2.42 -2.20
C ASN A 95 8.51 -0.89 -2.28
N LEU A 96 9.70 -0.34 -2.06
CA LEU A 96 9.97 1.08 -2.20
C LEU A 96 9.68 1.57 -3.64
N ASN A 97 10.03 0.79 -4.65
CA ASN A 97 9.69 1.13 -6.03
C ASN A 97 8.17 1.11 -6.26
N ALA A 98 7.48 0.08 -5.75
CA ALA A 98 6.02 -0.01 -5.85
C ALA A 98 5.31 1.15 -5.14
N VAL A 99 5.77 1.56 -3.95
CA VAL A 99 5.19 2.69 -3.22
C VAL A 99 5.43 4.01 -3.94
N LEU A 100 6.62 4.19 -4.55
CA LEU A 100 6.94 5.36 -5.36
C LEU A 100 6.04 5.44 -6.59
N VAL A 101 5.93 4.36 -7.36
CA VAL A 101 5.05 4.31 -8.54
C VAL A 101 3.58 4.54 -8.15
N SER A 102 3.13 3.95 -7.03
CA SER A 102 1.78 4.15 -6.49
C SER A 102 1.51 5.62 -6.16
N MET A 103 2.48 6.31 -5.54
CA MET A 103 2.41 7.73 -5.20
C MET A 103 2.34 8.63 -6.43
N PHE A 104 3.16 8.36 -7.46
CA PHE A 104 3.21 9.21 -8.66
C PHE A 104 2.04 8.96 -9.63
N VAL A 105 1.61 7.71 -9.82
CA VAL A 105 0.60 7.35 -10.82
C VAL A 105 -0.81 7.53 -10.28
N THR A 106 -1.13 6.93 -9.13
CA THR A 106 -2.50 6.91 -8.62
C THR A 106 -2.82 8.19 -7.83
N ARG A 107 -1.80 8.96 -7.42
CA ARG A 107 -1.88 10.08 -6.45
C ARG A 107 -2.75 9.76 -5.22
N SER A 108 -2.88 8.48 -4.89
CA SER A 108 -3.75 7.98 -3.83
C SER A 108 -2.87 7.39 -2.75
N SER A 109 -2.70 8.16 -1.69
CA SER A 109 -1.96 7.79 -0.48
C SER A 109 -2.59 6.60 0.27
N LEU A 110 -3.81 6.21 -0.08
CA LEU A 110 -4.50 5.06 0.50
C LEU A 110 -3.91 3.72 0.01
N GLY A 111 -3.48 3.66 -1.26
CA GLY A 111 -2.80 2.48 -1.82
C GLY A 111 -1.40 2.29 -1.25
N ALA A 112 -0.63 3.38 -1.16
CA ALA A 112 0.70 3.37 -0.55
C ALA A 112 0.67 2.88 0.92
N GLY A 113 -0.32 3.29 1.70
CA GLY A 113 -0.49 2.84 3.09
C GLY A 113 -0.78 1.33 3.23
N THR A 114 -1.48 0.75 2.25
CA THR A 114 -1.77 -0.70 2.22
C THR A 114 -0.52 -1.50 1.90
N ILE A 115 0.28 -1.04 0.93
CA ILE A 115 1.54 -1.69 0.53
C ILE A 115 2.53 -1.69 1.71
N VAL A 116 2.75 -0.54 2.34
CA VAL A 116 3.68 -0.41 3.48
C VAL A 116 3.18 -1.19 4.70
N GLY A 117 1.87 -1.19 4.97
CA GLY A 117 1.28 -1.93 6.08
C GLY A 117 1.44 -3.45 5.95
N SER A 118 1.28 -3.98 4.73
CA SER A 118 1.47 -5.42 4.45
C SER A 118 2.91 -5.87 4.73
N GLU A 119 3.88 -5.04 4.37
CA GLU A 119 5.30 -5.36 4.49
C GLU A 119 5.79 -5.30 5.95
N MET A 120 5.28 -4.31 6.69
CA MET A 120 5.44 -4.19 8.14
C MET A 120 4.90 -5.42 8.90
N PHE A 121 3.74 -5.92 8.49
CA PHE A 121 3.13 -7.13 9.07
C PHE A 121 3.90 -8.40 8.69
N GLN A 122 4.29 -8.53 7.43
CA GLN A 122 5.07 -9.68 6.94
C GLN A 122 6.40 -9.81 7.69
N GLY A 123 7.12 -8.70 7.89
CA GLY A 123 8.37 -8.69 8.67
C GLY A 123 8.16 -9.15 10.12
N SER A 124 7.11 -8.64 10.78
CA SER A 124 6.75 -9.04 12.15
C SER A 124 6.44 -10.54 12.26
N PHE A 125 5.68 -11.08 11.29
CA PHE A 125 5.33 -12.49 11.28
C PHE A 125 6.53 -13.39 11.00
N CYS A 126 7.45 -12.93 10.13
CA CYS A 126 8.70 -13.63 9.85
C CYS A 126 9.59 -13.73 11.10
N VAL A 127 9.75 -12.62 11.85
CA VAL A 127 10.51 -12.62 13.12
C VAL A 127 9.84 -13.49 14.18
N ALA A 128 8.52 -13.35 14.36
CA ALA A 128 7.77 -14.19 15.29
C ALA A 128 7.87 -15.69 14.93
N GLY A 129 7.81 -16.02 13.64
CA GLY A 129 7.97 -17.37 13.11
C GLY A 129 9.39 -17.91 13.31
N ALA A 130 10.43 -17.09 13.12
CA ALA A 130 11.82 -17.46 13.36
C ALA A 130 12.05 -17.77 14.85
N VAL A 131 11.51 -16.95 15.75
CA VAL A 131 11.56 -17.19 17.21
C VAL A 131 10.78 -18.46 17.58
N TRP A 132 9.61 -18.69 16.99
CA TRP A 132 8.82 -19.91 17.22
C TRP A 132 9.53 -21.17 16.73
N HIS A 133 10.16 -21.10 15.55
CA HIS A 133 10.80 -22.25 14.91
C HIS A 133 12.14 -22.63 15.55
N ALA A 134 12.75 -21.72 16.33
CA ALA A 134 13.97 -21.99 17.09
C ALA A 134 13.71 -22.91 18.30
N ARG A 135 13.40 -24.18 18.05
CA ARG A 135 13.10 -25.22 19.06
C ARG A 135 14.33 -25.76 19.82
N GLY A 136 15.33 -24.93 20.12
CA GLY A 136 16.50 -25.40 20.90
C GLY A 136 17.74 -24.49 20.89
N GLY A 137 17.78 -23.48 20.02
CA GLY A 137 18.81 -22.43 20.08
C GLY A 137 18.41 -21.37 21.10
N ARG A 138 19.30 -21.02 22.05
CA ARG A 138 19.11 -19.82 22.87
C ARG A 138 19.38 -18.60 21.99
N ILE A 139 18.35 -18.14 21.26
CA ILE A 139 18.38 -16.80 20.69
C ILE A 139 18.27 -15.86 21.89
N MET A 140 19.37 -15.16 22.20
CA MET A 140 19.37 -14.14 23.24
C MET A 140 18.53 -12.96 22.76
N LEU A 141 17.22 -13.06 22.98
CA LEU A 141 16.29 -11.98 22.71
C LEU A 141 16.46 -10.95 23.82
N ASP A 142 17.05 -9.82 23.47
CA ASP A 142 17.06 -8.66 24.35
C ASP A 142 15.61 -8.17 24.53
N PRO A 143 15.02 -8.25 25.73
CA PRO A 143 13.64 -7.84 25.97
C PRO A 143 13.41 -6.36 25.62
N TYR A 144 14.46 -5.54 25.67
CA TYR A 144 14.40 -4.14 25.27
C TYR A 144 14.16 -3.98 23.76
N THR A 145 14.84 -4.79 22.94
CA THR A 145 14.66 -4.79 21.48
C THR A 145 13.27 -5.28 21.10
N ALA A 146 12.77 -6.34 21.74
CA ALA A 146 11.44 -6.87 21.46
C ALA A 146 10.30 -5.88 21.84
N VAL A 147 10.39 -5.26 23.02
CA VAL A 147 9.38 -4.26 23.45
C VAL A 147 9.41 -3.02 22.55
N ARG A 148 10.59 -2.61 22.09
CA ARG A 148 10.72 -1.49 21.14
C ARG A 148 10.00 -1.78 19.82
N GLU A 149 10.22 -2.96 19.23
CA GLU A 149 9.57 -3.32 17.96
C GLU A 149 8.05 -3.40 18.10
N VAL A 150 7.55 -4.14 19.10
CA VAL A 150 6.11 -4.28 19.35
C VAL A 150 5.47 -2.93 19.68
N GLY A 151 6.17 -2.07 20.43
CA GLY A 151 5.73 -0.72 20.75
C GLY A 151 5.57 0.18 19.52
N PHE A 152 6.53 0.16 18.59
CA PHE A 152 6.45 0.95 17.35
C PHE A 152 5.36 0.43 16.41
N TYR A 153 5.17 -0.89 16.32
CA TYR A 153 4.06 -1.47 15.55
C TYR A 153 2.70 -1.13 16.15
N GLY A 154 2.55 -1.26 17.47
CA GLY A 154 1.33 -0.89 18.19
C GLY A 154 1.01 0.60 18.05
N LEU A 155 2.02 1.47 18.13
CA LEU A 155 1.86 2.91 17.93
C LEU A 155 1.45 3.25 16.49
N SER A 156 2.06 2.61 15.48
CA SER A 156 1.68 2.80 14.07
C SER A 156 0.23 2.38 13.82
N LEU A 157 -0.17 1.22 14.34
CA LEU A 157 -1.56 0.75 14.21
C LEU A 157 -2.54 1.66 14.97
N GLY A 158 -2.15 2.12 16.16
CA GLY A 158 -2.92 3.06 16.96
C GLY A 158 -3.13 4.40 16.26
N LEU A 159 -2.07 4.96 15.65
CA LEU A 159 -2.16 6.20 14.86
C LEU A 159 -3.03 6.02 13.62
N LEU A 160 -2.94 4.87 12.94
CA LEU A 160 -3.76 4.57 11.78
C LEU A 160 -5.26 4.49 12.15
N VAL A 161 -5.58 3.75 13.23
CA VAL A 161 -6.95 3.64 13.76
C VAL A 161 -7.46 5.00 14.22
N TRP A 162 -6.66 5.76 14.95
CA TRP A 162 -6.99 7.11 15.41
C TRP A 162 -7.27 8.06 14.24
N MET A 163 -6.42 8.05 13.21
CA MET A 163 -6.61 8.86 11.99
C MET A 163 -7.90 8.48 11.26
N THR A 164 -8.23 7.19 11.23
CA THR A 164 -9.45 6.68 10.59
C THR A 164 -10.70 7.13 11.33
N ILE A 165 -10.70 7.03 12.66
CA ILE A 165 -11.79 7.53 13.52
C ILE A 165 -11.93 9.05 13.41
N GLY A 166 -10.81 9.78 13.31
CA GLY A 166 -10.80 11.23 13.10
C GLY A 166 -11.41 11.65 11.75
N ARG A 167 -11.16 10.90 10.67
CA ARG A 167 -11.81 11.12 9.37
C ARG A 167 -13.31 10.86 9.42
N VAL A 168 -13.73 9.78 10.09
CA VAL A 168 -15.15 9.47 10.29
C VAL A 168 -15.84 10.59 11.06
N ARG A 169 -15.24 11.08 12.15
CA ARG A 169 -15.76 12.22 12.92
C ARG A 169 -15.90 13.51 12.10
N ARG A 170 -14.96 13.80 11.20
CA ARG A 170 -15.06 14.97 10.30
C ARG A 170 -16.15 14.82 9.25
N SER A 171 -16.40 13.60 8.75
CA SER A 171 -17.49 13.35 7.81
C SER A 171 -18.87 13.48 8.48
N SER A 172 -19.02 13.01 9.73
CA SER A 172 -20.25 13.17 10.50
C SER A 172 -20.53 14.62 10.92
N GLY A 173 -19.49 15.42 11.15
CA GLY A 173 -19.62 16.85 11.48
C GLY A 173 -20.08 17.72 10.31
N SER A 174 -19.87 17.29 9.06
CA SER A 174 -20.30 18.05 7.87
C SER A 174 -21.76 17.79 7.46
N SER A 175 -22.43 16.77 8.01
CA SER A 175 -23.83 16.45 7.67
C SER A 175 -24.85 17.03 8.65
N ASN A 176 -24.43 17.68 9.74
CA ASN A 176 -25.32 18.25 10.77
C ASN A 176 -25.40 19.80 10.72
N GLY A 177 -24.96 20.41 9.61
CA GLY A 177 -24.87 21.87 9.44
C GLY A 177 -25.99 22.52 8.62
N ASN A 178 -26.99 21.77 8.13
CA ASN A 178 -28.07 22.33 7.30
C ASN A 178 -29.45 21.95 7.85
N GLY A 179 -29.81 22.53 8.98
CA GLY A 179 -31.08 22.25 9.63
C GLY A 179 -31.37 23.17 10.80
N SER A 180 -31.35 24.49 10.59
CA SER A 180 -32.12 25.47 11.37
C SER A 180 -31.72 26.88 10.94
N SER A 181 -32.59 27.55 10.18
CA SER A 181 -32.86 29.00 10.24
C SER A 181 -33.84 29.33 9.11
N ASN A 182 -35.14 29.28 9.41
CA ASN A 182 -36.16 30.14 8.78
C ASN A 182 -37.38 30.15 9.69
N GLY A 183 -37.21 30.82 10.83
CA GLY A 183 -38.30 31.51 11.49
C GLY A 183 -38.03 32.99 11.32
N ASP A 184 -38.76 33.64 10.42
CA ASP A 184 -39.06 35.06 10.53
C ASP A 184 -40.47 35.28 9.97
N GLY A 185 -41.36 35.64 10.89
CA GLY A 185 -42.70 36.09 10.57
C GLY A 185 -42.66 37.47 9.95
N SER A 186 -43.61 37.72 9.06
CA SER A 186 -44.06 39.08 8.80
C SER A 186 -45.55 39.07 8.52
N SER A 187 -46.28 39.62 9.48
CA SER A 187 -47.67 40.02 9.39
C SER A 187 -47.83 41.16 8.37
N ASN A 188 -48.75 41.01 7.43
CA ASN A 188 -49.51 42.09 6.76
C ASN A 188 -50.48 41.41 5.80
N GLY A 189 -51.76 41.72 5.68
CA GLY A 189 -52.64 42.77 6.17
C GLY A 189 -53.96 42.51 5.44
N GLY A 190 -55.10 42.72 6.11
CA GLY A 190 -56.40 42.65 5.46
C GLY A 190 -56.65 43.81 4.50
N GLU A 191 -57.88 43.83 3.95
CA GLU A 191 -58.47 44.81 3.02
C GLU A 191 -58.11 44.54 1.54
N GLY A 192 -59.01 44.44 0.57
CA GLY A 192 -60.46 44.60 0.49
C GLY A 192 -60.88 44.40 -0.97
N GLU A 193 -62.17 44.08 -1.16
CA GLU A 193 -62.95 44.06 -2.43
C GLU A 193 -62.66 42.98 -3.49
#